data_AF-U2C1L3-F1
#
_entry.id   AF-U2C1L3-F1
#
_cell.length_a   1.000
_cell.length_b   1.000
_cell.length_c   1.000
_cell.angle_alpha   90.00
_cell.angle_beta   90.00
_cell.angle_gamma   90.00
#
_symmetry.space_group_name_H-M   'P 1'
#
loop_
_entity.id
_entity.type
_entity.pdbx_description
1 polymer ?
#
loop_
_entity_poly.entity_id
_entity_poly.type
_entity_poly.pdbx_seq_one_letter_code
_entity_poly.pdbx_strand_id
1 'polypeptide(L)'
;MFEHLEKEGQIAYLRAKIIAENGEINDNYFAMVLLKIFKGIDFEKSIVKKDSSGTIQIQKLFLTENFMLNSSICRLEEKESVIIVSEEFKKISLKHKLKGMDFIEEGYSIYTNL
;
A
#
# COMPACT_ATOMS: atom_id res chain seq x y z
N MET A 1 4.72 4.48 -16.72
CA MET A 1 4.40 3.07 -16.34
C MET A 1 2.99 2.96 -15.75
N PHE A 2 2.67 3.60 -14.62
CA PHE A 2 1.31 3.62 -14.07
C PHE A 2 0.48 4.84 -14.52
N GLU A 3 0.69 5.31 -15.76
CA GLU A 3 0.00 6.50 -16.30
C GLU A 3 -1.53 6.34 -16.37
N HIS A 4 -2.02 5.11 -16.55
CA HIS A 4 -3.45 4.85 -16.51
C HIS A 4 -4.04 5.13 -15.11
N LEU A 5 -3.34 4.74 -14.04
CA LEU A 5 -3.76 5.02 -12.65
C LEU A 5 -3.77 6.52 -12.35
N GLU A 6 -2.84 7.28 -12.92
CA GLU A 6 -2.83 8.73 -12.81
C GLU A 6 -4.03 9.35 -13.54
N LYS A 7 -4.31 8.92 -14.78
CA LYS A 7 -5.48 9.36 -15.57
C LYS A 7 -6.81 9.03 -14.89
N GLU A 8 -6.88 7.90 -14.20
CA GLU A 8 -8.05 7.46 -13.44
C GLU A 8 -8.15 8.12 -12.05
N GLY A 9 -7.22 9.01 -11.70
CA GLY A 9 -7.20 9.72 -10.43
C GLY A 9 -7.02 8.80 -9.23
N GLN A 10 -6.26 7.70 -9.39
CA GLN A 10 -5.88 6.79 -8.32
C GLN A 10 -4.55 7.20 -7.68
N ILE A 11 -3.63 7.75 -8.47
CA ILE A 11 -2.33 8.23 -8.01
C ILE A 11 -2.02 9.62 -8.59
N ALA A 12 -1.07 10.31 -7.98
CA ALA A 12 -0.40 11.49 -8.53
C ALA A 12 1.11 11.41 -8.29
N TYR A 13 1.89 12.11 -9.10
CA TYR A 13 3.34 12.18 -8.94
C TYR A 13 3.81 13.57 -8.53
N LEU A 14 4.59 13.64 -7.45
CA LEU A 14 5.29 14.85 -7.03
C LEU A 14 6.78 14.69 -7.32
N ARG A 15 7.39 15.66 -8.03
CA ARG A 15 8.85 15.67 -8.20
C ARG A 15 9.52 15.74 -6.83
N ALA A 16 10.51 14.89 -6.60
CA ALA A 16 11.20 14.79 -5.32
C ALA A 16 12.71 14.85 -5.51
N LYS A 17 13.38 15.64 -4.65
CA LYS A 17 14.82 15.54 -4.43
C LYS A 17 15.03 14.64 -3.23
N ILE A 18 15.63 13.47 -3.47
CA ILE A 18 16.00 12.52 -2.41
C ILE A 18 17.42 12.84 -1.96
N ILE A 19 17.60 12.98 -0.66
CA ILE A 19 18.90 13.18 -0.02
C ILE A 19 19.11 11.98 0.89
N ALA A 20 20.09 11.14 0.57
CA ALA A 20 20.45 9.98 1.37
C ALA A 20 21.25 10.40 2.62
N GLU A 21 21.34 9.50 3.61
CA GLU A 21 22.08 9.77 4.86
C GLU A 21 23.57 10.07 4.64
N ASN A 22 24.16 9.50 3.58
CA ASN A 22 25.55 9.76 3.16
C ASN A 22 25.72 11.10 2.40
N GLY A 23 24.64 11.87 2.21
CA GLY A 23 24.64 13.14 1.48
C GLY A 23 24.48 13.02 -0.04
N GLU A 24 24.35 11.81 -0.59
CA GLU A 24 24.07 11.63 -2.02
C GLU A 24 22.69 12.20 -2.38
N ILE A 25 22.62 12.92 -3.51
CA ILE A 25 21.41 13.59 -3.98
C ILE A 25 20.95 12.94 -5.27
N ASN A 26 19.65 12.65 -5.37
CA ASN A 26 19.01 12.23 -6.60
C ASN A 26 17.68 12.98 -6.81
N ASP A 27 17.59 13.73 -7.91
CA ASP A 27 16.43 14.54 -8.31
C ASP A 27 15.62 13.92 -9.46
N ASN A 28 15.95 12.68 -9.86
CA ASN A 28 15.23 11.93 -10.88
C ASN A 28 14.11 11.03 -10.31
N TYR A 29 13.71 11.28 -9.06
CA TYR A 29 12.65 10.54 -8.39
C TYR A 29 11.35 11.33 -8.30
N PHE A 30 10.26 10.58 -8.24
CA PHE A 30 8.94 11.11 -7.94
C PHE A 30 8.41 10.42 -6.69
N ALA A 31 7.80 11.20 -5.79
CA ALA A 31 6.96 10.65 -4.74
C ALA A 31 5.59 10.33 -5.35
N MET A 32 5.20 9.06 -5.29
CA MET A 32 3.86 8.63 -5.67
C MET A 32 2.90 8.92 -4.51
N VAL A 33 1.89 9.73 -4.79
CA VAL A 33 0.80 10.04 -3.86
C VAL A 33 -0.37 9.12 -4.20
N LEU A 34 -0.89 8.40 -3.21
CA LEU A 34 -2.10 7.59 -3.35
C LEU A 34 -3.32 8.46 -3.06
N LEU A 35 -4.26 8.51 -4.00
CA LEU A 35 -5.47 9.34 -3.90
C LEU A 35 -6.70 8.56 -3.45
N LYS A 36 -6.62 7.22 -3.41
CA LYS A 36 -7.69 6.35 -2.93
C LYS A 36 -7.40 5.88 -1.51
N ILE A 37 -8.33 6.14 -0.61
CA ILE A 37 -8.31 5.71 0.78
C ILE A 37 -9.66 5.06 1.08
N PHE A 38 -9.65 3.86 1.65
CA PHE A 38 -10.88 3.11 1.95
C PHE A 38 -10.79 2.47 3.34
N LYS A 39 -11.94 2.43 4.05
CA LYS A 39 -12.14 1.45 5.12
C LYS A 39 -12.35 0.10 4.48
N GLY A 40 -11.62 -0.90 4.98
CA GLY A 40 -11.64 -2.19 4.34
C GLY A 40 -11.37 -3.36 5.27
N ILE A 41 -11.06 -3.14 6.55
CA ILE A 41 -10.81 -4.26 7.45
C ILE A 41 -12.13 -4.98 7.73
N ASP A 42 -12.21 -6.27 7.37
CA ASP A 42 -13.21 -7.17 7.89
C ASP A 42 -12.81 -7.54 9.33
N PHE A 43 -13.36 -6.83 10.32
CA PHE A 43 -13.04 -7.04 11.73
C PHE A 43 -13.56 -8.37 12.30
N GLU A 44 -14.46 -9.06 11.60
CA GLU A 44 -14.96 -10.37 12.02
C GLU A 44 -13.97 -11.49 11.64
N LYS A 45 -13.32 -11.34 10.47
CA LYS A 45 -12.35 -12.32 9.96
C LYS A 45 -10.90 -11.98 10.31
N SER A 46 -10.57 -10.69 10.42
CA SER A 46 -9.21 -10.20 10.69
C SER A 46 -8.79 -10.42 12.14
N ILE A 47 -7.49 -10.65 12.35
CA ILE A 47 -6.90 -10.65 13.68
C ILE A 47 -6.23 -9.30 13.90
N VAL A 48 -6.94 -8.43 14.64
CA VAL A 48 -6.49 -7.07 14.94
C VAL A 48 -6.36 -6.88 16.44
N LYS A 49 -5.25 -6.27 16.87
CA LYS A 49 -5.03 -5.81 18.24
C LYS A 49 -4.97 -4.29 18.26
N LYS A 50 -5.35 -3.70 19.39
CA LYS A 50 -5.09 -2.29 19.68
C LYS A 50 -4.08 -2.22 20.82
N ASP A 51 -3.07 -1.39 20.67
CA ASP A 51 -2.19 -1.09 21.80
C ASP A 51 -2.83 -0.09 22.76
N SER A 52 -2.11 0.27 23.83
CA SER A 52 -2.57 1.21 24.85
C SER A 52 -2.85 2.62 24.30
N SER A 53 -2.30 2.98 23.14
CA SER A 53 -2.55 4.26 22.46
C SER A 53 -3.75 4.19 21.51
N GLY A 54 -4.37 3.02 21.36
CA GLY A 54 -5.44 2.78 20.40
C GLY A 54 -4.93 2.51 18.97
N THR A 55 -3.62 2.40 18.77
CA THR A 55 -3.03 2.11 17.46
C THR A 55 -3.33 0.67 17.05
N ILE A 56 -3.80 0.51 15.81
CA ILE A 56 -4.17 -0.78 15.24
C ILE A 56 -2.92 -1.57 14.84
N GLN A 57 -2.81 -2.79 15.34
CA GLN A 57 -1.84 -3.81 14.94
C GLN A 57 -2.57 -4.93 14.22
N ILE A 58 -2.28 -5.11 12.94
CA ILE A 58 -2.91 -6.12 12.09
C ILE A 58 -2.01 -7.36 12.06
N GLN A 59 -2.47 -8.47 12.65
CA GLN A 59 -1.74 -9.73 12.61
C GLN A 59 -2.13 -10.56 11.38
N LYS A 60 -3.43 -10.63 11.07
CA LYS A 60 -3.96 -11.19 9.82
C LYS A 60 -5.00 -10.23 9.28
N LEU A 61 -4.87 -9.89 8.00
CA LEU A 61 -5.78 -8.98 7.32
C LEU A 61 -6.73 -9.77 6.42
N PHE A 62 -8.03 -9.57 6.62
CA PHE A 62 -9.06 -9.88 5.65
C PHE A 62 -9.79 -8.59 5.29
N LEU A 63 -10.12 -8.46 4.01
CA LEU A 63 -10.72 -7.26 3.46
C LEU A 63 -12.22 -7.49 3.24
N THR A 64 -13.02 -6.45 3.45
CA THR A 64 -14.46 -6.53 3.14
C THR A 64 -14.67 -6.72 1.64
N GLU A 65 -15.77 -7.36 1.27
CA GLU A 65 -16.10 -7.54 -0.15
C GLU A 65 -16.18 -6.19 -0.88
N ASN A 66 -15.68 -6.15 -2.12
CA ASN A 66 -15.66 -4.97 -2.98
C ASN A 66 -14.98 -3.71 -2.38
N PHE A 67 -14.10 -3.83 -1.38
CA PHE A 67 -13.57 -2.65 -0.67
C PHE A 67 -12.78 -1.67 -1.57
N MET A 68 -12.09 -2.16 -2.60
CA MET A 68 -11.37 -1.30 -3.55
C MET A 68 -12.25 -0.70 -4.65
N LEU A 69 -13.52 -1.12 -4.75
CA LEU A 69 -14.39 -0.81 -5.87
C LEU A 69 -13.68 -1.13 -7.21
N ASN A 70 -13.46 -0.13 -8.06
CA ASN A 70 -12.74 -0.24 -9.33
C ASN A 70 -11.28 0.24 -9.25
N SER A 71 -10.72 0.38 -8.04
CA SER A 71 -9.36 0.85 -7.84
C SER A 71 -8.36 -0.31 -7.91
N SER A 72 -7.15 -0.03 -8.39
CA SER A 72 -6.03 -0.98 -8.47
C SER A 72 -5.00 -0.77 -7.37
N ILE A 73 -5.03 0.37 -6.69
CA ILE A 73 -4.17 0.69 -5.55
C ILE A 73 -4.88 1.66 -4.61
N CYS A 74 -4.78 1.43 -3.31
CA CYS A 74 -5.31 2.32 -2.29
C CYS A 74 -4.54 2.22 -0.97
N ARG A 75 -4.77 3.17 -0.07
CA ARG A 75 -4.35 3.10 1.33
C ARG A 75 -5.51 2.67 2.22
N LEU A 76 -5.21 1.84 3.20
CA LEU A 76 -6.19 1.44 4.22
C LEU A 76 -6.39 2.57 5.23
N GLU A 77 -7.63 3.02 5.42
CA GLU A 77 -7.95 4.14 6.32
C GLU A 77 -7.60 3.83 7.78
N GLU A 78 -7.82 2.60 8.21
CA GLU A 78 -7.58 2.14 9.59
C GLU A 78 -6.09 2.01 9.92
N LYS A 79 -5.22 1.95 8.90
CA LYS A 79 -3.76 1.83 9.07
C LYS A 79 -3.03 2.43 7.87
N GLU A 80 -2.65 3.70 7.98
CA GLU A 80 -2.04 4.46 6.87
C GLU A 80 -0.77 3.85 6.25
N SER A 81 -0.03 3.04 7.02
CA SER A 81 1.18 2.34 6.54
C SER A 81 0.86 1.13 5.64
N VAL A 82 -0.41 0.74 5.51
CA VAL A 82 -0.86 -0.39 4.71
C VAL A 82 -1.38 0.12 3.37
N ILE A 83 -0.74 -0.35 2.30
CA ILE A 83 -1.14 -0.12 0.92
C ILE A 83 -1.68 -1.43 0.39
N ILE A 84 -2.88 -1.41 -0.17
CA ILE A 84 -3.46 -2.56 -0.85
C ILE A 84 -3.42 -2.34 -2.35
N VAL A 85 -3.10 -3.39 -3.09
CA VAL A 85 -2.98 -3.38 -4.54
C VAL A 85 -3.78 -4.54 -5.13
N SER A 86 -4.23 -4.37 -6.37
CA SER A 86 -4.82 -5.47 -7.14
C SER A 86 -3.74 -6.43 -7.63
N GLU A 87 -4.16 -7.65 -7.97
CA GLU A 87 -3.29 -8.63 -8.63
C GLU A 87 -2.73 -8.12 -9.97
N GLU A 88 -3.45 -7.25 -10.68
CA GLU A 88 -2.96 -6.63 -11.90
C GLU A 88 -1.79 -5.67 -11.62
N PHE A 89 -1.91 -4.82 -10.60
CA PHE A 89 -0.83 -3.92 -10.19
C PHE A 89 0.43 -4.69 -9.82
N LYS A 90 0.27 -5.77 -9.04
CA LYS A 90 1.36 -6.69 -8.67
C LYS A 90 2.01 -7.32 -9.89
N LYS A 91 1.23 -7.84 -10.84
CA LYS A 91 1.75 -8.42 -12.09
C LYS A 91 2.57 -7.41 -12.91
N ILE A 92 2.09 -6.17 -13.05
CA ILE A 92 2.83 -5.10 -13.74
C ILE A 92 4.16 -4.82 -13.02
N SER A 93 4.11 -4.69 -11.69
CA SER A 93 5.30 -4.42 -10.87
C SER A 93 6.37 -5.49 -11.01
N LEU A 94 5.97 -6.76 -10.95
CA LEU A 94 6.86 -7.91 -11.11
C LEU A 94 7.41 -8.01 -12.55
N LYS A 95 6.56 -7.79 -13.56
CA LYS A 95 6.96 -7.77 -14.98
C LYS A 95 8.04 -6.73 -15.25
N HIS A 96 7.92 -5.55 -14.64
CA HIS A 96 8.88 -4.45 -14.76
C HIS A 96 10.06 -4.54 -13.76
N LYS A 97 10.12 -5.61 -12.94
CA LYS A 97 11.20 -5.87 -11.97
C LYS A 97 11.45 -4.68 -11.02
N LEU A 98 10.37 -4.04 -10.59
CA LEU A 98 10.44 -2.96 -9.62
C LEU A 98 11.00 -3.51 -8.29
N LYS A 99 11.94 -2.79 -7.70
CA LYS A 99 12.61 -3.16 -6.45
C LYS A 99 11.98 -2.43 -5.25
N GLY A 100 12.24 -2.94 -4.05
CA GLY A 100 11.82 -2.30 -2.80
C GLY A 100 10.35 -2.51 -2.45
N MET A 101 9.74 -3.59 -2.95
CA MET A 101 8.38 -3.99 -2.62
C MET A 101 8.34 -5.49 -2.33
N ASP A 102 7.67 -5.84 -1.25
CA ASP A 102 7.25 -7.20 -0.93
C ASP A 102 5.72 -7.25 -0.93
N PHE A 103 5.15 -8.28 -1.56
CA PHE A 103 3.70 -8.47 -1.61
C PHE A 103 3.31 -9.54 -0.59
N ILE A 104 2.34 -9.21 0.26
CA ILE A 104 1.79 -10.12 1.27
C ILE A 104 0.35 -10.41 0.85
N GLU A 105 0.04 -11.69 0.67
CA GLU A 105 -1.31 -12.14 0.34
C GLU A 105 -2.27 -11.90 1.51
N GLU A 106 -3.54 -11.68 1.18
CA GLU A 106 -4.61 -11.60 2.18
C GLU A 106 -4.64 -12.86 3.07
N GLY A 107 -4.93 -12.67 4.36
CA GLY A 107 -4.98 -13.75 5.35
C GLY A 107 -3.61 -14.24 5.86
N TYR A 108 -2.50 -13.85 5.23
CA TYR A 108 -1.15 -14.16 5.72
C TYR A 108 -0.73 -13.22 6.86
N SER A 109 0.17 -13.72 7.72
CA SER A 109 0.71 -12.92 8.82
C SER A 109 1.61 -11.82 8.27
N ILE A 110 1.35 -10.58 8.69
CA ILE A 110 2.19 -9.42 8.34
C ILE A 110 3.45 -9.38 9.24
N TYR A 111 3.46 -10.15 10.33
CA TYR A 111 4.63 -10.32 11.21
C TYR A 111 5.34 -11.63 10.90
N THR A 112 6.63 -11.54 10.57
CA THR A 112 7.53 -12.67 10.32
C THR A 112 8.14 -13.27 11.59
N ASN A 113 8.00 -12.62 12.74
CA ASN A 113 8.46 -13.14 14.03
C ASN A 113 7.28 -13.30 14.99
N LEU A 114 6.84 -14.55 15.16
CA LEU A 114 6.11 -15.03 16.34
C LEU A 114 7.09 -15.80 17.22
#